data_AF-A0A2E2MAY7-F1
#
_entry.id   AF-A0A2E2MAY7-F1
#
_cell.length_a   1.000
_cell.length_b   1.000
_cell.length_c   1.000
_cell.angle_alpha   90.00
_cell.angle_beta   90.00
_cell.angle_gamma   90.00
#
_symmetry.space_group_name_H-M   'P 1'
#
loop_
_entity.id
_entity.type
_entity.pdbx_description
1 polymer ?
#
loop_
_entity_poly.entity_id
_entity_poly.type
_entity_poly.pdbx_seq_one_letter_code
_entity_poly.pdbx_strand_id
1 'polypeptide(L)'
;MAAAKRRLFSAFKFSKKLALITGGFLVLLGASGTAALLFNGSFHFSGPETEDTASGSCKTVYSAKFLRSGEKRLTAIIRANDEKPDHRVETGVRIARFLSETNHPDLVTVQMADMHGPESRAELRGPMIGTEVVYAPNPNRSRATSHVWEVRYIDAEPTELGYYFGPRKTLTDAEVEEVLHAAAPFNGCDGDLVETASAEGGNGELSGHGEEKAAAGEGHGESSGH
;
A
#
# COMPACT_ATOMS: atom_id res chain seq x y z
N MET A 1 -0.57 63.87 9.01
CA MET A 1 -0.73 64.28 7.60
C MET A 1 0.34 63.58 6.78
N ALA A 2 -0.08 62.63 5.95
CA ALA A 2 0.75 61.66 5.24
C ALA A 2 1.05 62.17 3.81
N ALA A 3 2.16 62.86 3.63
CA ALA A 3 2.60 63.40 2.33
C ALA A 3 3.87 62.72 1.79
N ALA A 4 4.03 61.42 2.01
CA ALA A 4 5.23 60.68 1.58
C ALA A 4 4.93 59.24 1.09
N LYS A 5 3.78 59.00 0.45
CA LYS A 5 3.39 57.65 -0.01
C LYS A 5 3.07 57.49 -1.50
N ARG A 6 3.42 58.45 -2.37
CA ARG A 6 2.98 58.42 -3.79
C ARG A 6 4.06 58.52 -4.87
N ARG A 7 5.32 58.18 -4.59
CA ARG A 7 6.38 58.27 -5.63
C ARG A 7 7.32 57.07 -5.76
N LEU A 8 6.82 55.84 -5.56
CA LEU A 8 7.59 54.62 -5.87
C LEU A 8 6.91 53.66 -6.87
N PHE A 9 5.65 53.91 -7.26
CA PHE A 9 4.93 53.02 -8.19
C PHE A 9 4.74 53.57 -9.61
N SER A 10 5.46 54.62 -10.03
CA SER A 10 5.27 55.23 -11.35
C SER A 10 6.38 54.93 -12.37
N ALA A 11 7.27 53.96 -12.11
CA ALA A 11 8.42 53.70 -12.97
C ALA A 11 8.36 52.38 -13.78
N PHE A 12 7.30 51.58 -13.68
CA PHE A 12 7.19 50.34 -14.46
C PHE A 12 5.98 50.37 -15.38
N LYS A 13 6.19 50.84 -16.61
CA LYS A 13 5.22 50.71 -17.70
C LYS A 13 5.20 49.24 -18.16
N PHE A 14 4.31 48.44 -17.57
CA PHE A 14 4.04 47.07 -18.04
C PHE A 14 3.56 47.13 -19.50
N SER A 15 4.45 46.77 -20.43
CA SER A 15 4.11 46.65 -21.85
C SER A 15 3.11 45.51 -22.03
N LYS A 16 2.02 45.73 -22.78
CA LYS A 16 1.01 44.71 -23.10
C LYS A 16 1.61 43.43 -23.71
N LYS A 17 2.80 43.54 -24.32
CA LYS A 17 3.55 42.41 -24.88
C LYS A 17 4.19 41.52 -23.81
N LEU A 18 4.58 42.08 -22.67
CA LEU A 18 5.20 41.33 -21.57
C LEU A 18 4.16 40.47 -20.83
N ALA A 19 2.94 40.99 -20.66
CA ALA A 19 1.83 40.27 -20.06
C ALA A 19 1.39 39.04 -20.88
N LEU A 20 1.44 39.14 -22.22
CA LEU A 20 1.12 38.02 -23.11
C LEU A 20 2.19 36.91 -23.06
N ILE A 21 3.46 37.27 -22.93
CA ILE A 21 4.56 36.30 -22.84
C ILE A 21 4.53 35.57 -21.50
N THR A 22 4.31 36.29 -20.39
CA THR A 22 4.19 35.66 -19.06
C THR A 22 2.90 34.84 -18.90
N GLY A 23 1.79 35.28 -19.52
CA GLY A 23 0.54 34.53 -19.53
C GLY A 23 0.60 33.26 -20.38
N GLY A 24 1.26 33.31 -21.54
CA GLY A 24 1.42 32.15 -22.43
C GLY A 24 2.27 31.03 -21.82
N PHE A 25 3.32 31.38 -21.06
CA PHE A 25 4.18 30.40 -20.39
C PHE A 25 3.46 29.67 -19.24
N LEU A 26 2.57 30.35 -18.52
CA LEU A 26 1.74 29.74 -17.47
C LEU A 26 0.67 28.78 -18.02
N VAL A 27 0.15 29.05 -19.22
CA VAL A 27 -0.85 28.16 -19.86
C VAL A 27 -0.20 26.89 -20.42
N LEU A 28 1.02 26.97 -20.96
CA LEU A 28 1.74 25.79 -21.47
C LEU A 28 2.26 24.85 -20.38
N LEU A 29 2.56 25.36 -19.18
CA LEU A 29 2.94 24.54 -18.02
C LEU A 29 1.73 24.01 -17.22
N GLY A 30 0.53 24.54 -17.44
CA GLY A 30 -0.70 24.12 -16.75
C GLY A 30 -1.49 23.01 -17.45
N ALA A 31 -1.15 22.65 -18.69
CA ALA A 31 -1.92 21.68 -19.48
C ALA A 31 -1.57 20.20 -19.19
N SER A 32 -0.54 19.93 -18.37
CA SER A 32 -0.02 18.57 -18.13
C SER A 32 -0.38 17.99 -16.76
N GLY A 33 -1.44 18.49 -16.11
CA GLY A 33 -1.74 18.16 -14.71
C GLY A 33 -3.14 17.62 -14.39
N THR A 34 -4.01 17.41 -15.38
CA THR A 34 -5.43 17.05 -15.12
C THR A 34 -5.84 15.65 -15.56
N ALA A 35 -5.00 14.90 -16.28
CA ALA A 35 -5.34 13.54 -16.69
C ALA A 35 -5.43 12.56 -15.50
N ALA A 36 -4.64 12.74 -14.44
CA ALA A 36 -4.68 11.86 -13.27
C ALA A 36 -5.97 12.03 -12.42
N LEU A 37 -6.63 13.18 -12.50
CA LEU A 37 -7.86 13.43 -11.73
C LEU A 37 -9.13 12.92 -12.43
N LEU A 38 -9.06 12.66 -13.74
CA LEU A 38 -10.21 12.18 -14.51
C LEU A 38 -10.33 10.65 -14.54
N PHE A 39 -9.27 9.92 -14.16
CA PHE A 39 -9.31 8.47 -14.00
C PHE A 39 -9.68 8.02 -12.57
N ASN A 40 -9.70 8.95 -11.60
CA ASN A 40 -10.32 8.73 -10.29
C ASN A 40 -11.83 9.02 -10.37
N GLY A 41 -12.53 8.29 -11.24
CA GLY A 41 -13.98 8.30 -11.36
C GLY A 41 -14.64 7.71 -10.11
N SER A 42 -14.68 8.47 -9.02
CA SER A 42 -15.56 8.22 -7.88
C SER A 42 -16.98 8.63 -8.26
N PHE A 43 -17.64 7.82 -9.08
CA PHE A 43 -19.09 7.80 -9.17
C PHE A 43 -19.59 6.78 -8.15
N HIS A 44 -19.87 7.28 -6.95
CA HIS A 44 -20.53 6.53 -5.88
C HIS A 44 -21.93 6.12 -6.33
N PHE A 45 -22.09 4.86 -6.74
CA PHE A 45 -23.39 4.20 -6.80
C PHE A 45 -23.57 3.38 -5.51
N SER A 46 -23.90 4.07 -4.41
CA SER A 46 -24.41 3.40 -3.21
C SER A 46 -25.85 2.97 -3.52
N GLY A 47 -26.00 1.72 -3.97
CA GLY A 47 -27.30 1.04 -3.98
C GLY A 47 -27.74 0.73 -2.54
N PRO A 48 -29.06 0.67 -2.27
CA PRO A 48 -29.57 0.41 -0.93
C PRO A 48 -29.16 -0.99 -0.46
N GLU A 49 -28.68 -1.00 0.77
CA GLU A 49 -28.09 -2.13 1.50
C GLU A 49 -29.14 -3.23 1.67
N THR A 50 -28.98 -4.35 0.95
CA THR A 50 -29.73 -5.56 1.22
C THR A 50 -28.96 -6.40 2.24
N GLU A 51 -29.68 -6.71 3.31
CA GLU A 51 -29.29 -7.51 4.48
C GLU A 51 -28.50 -8.79 4.14
N ASP A 52 -27.58 -9.15 5.04
CA ASP A 52 -26.90 -10.46 5.15
C ASP A 52 -26.21 -11.00 3.89
N THR A 53 -25.34 -10.19 3.29
CA THR A 53 -24.23 -10.74 2.50
C THR A 53 -22.94 -10.36 3.21
N ALA A 54 -22.00 -11.29 3.38
CA ALA A 54 -20.64 -11.07 3.90
C ALA A 54 -19.83 -10.14 2.97
N SER A 55 -20.30 -8.92 2.84
CA SER A 55 -19.87 -7.87 1.92
C SER A 55 -19.92 -6.56 2.69
N GLY A 56 -19.36 -6.55 3.90
CA GLY A 56 -19.01 -5.31 4.57
C GLY A 56 -18.01 -4.52 3.71
N SER A 57 -18.03 -3.20 3.81
CA SER A 57 -16.98 -2.36 3.26
C SER A 57 -15.62 -2.84 3.78
N CYS A 58 -14.65 -3.05 2.90
CA CYS A 58 -13.29 -3.42 3.27
C CYS A 58 -12.26 -2.45 2.68
N LYS A 59 -11.18 -2.22 3.44
CA LYS A 59 -10.09 -1.31 3.09
C LYS A 59 -8.75 -2.00 3.19
N THR A 60 -7.93 -1.85 2.16
CA THR A 60 -6.55 -2.37 2.16
C THR A 60 -5.64 -1.41 2.94
N VAL A 61 -5.11 -1.87 4.07
CA VAL A 61 -4.14 -1.12 4.91
C VAL A 61 -2.72 -1.24 4.36
N TYR A 62 -2.40 -2.42 3.85
CA TYR A 62 -1.10 -2.72 3.29
C TYR A 62 -1.23 -3.87 2.32
N SER A 63 -0.51 -3.80 1.20
CA SER A 63 -0.38 -4.92 0.28
C SER A 63 1.01 -4.89 -0.34
N ALA A 64 1.70 -6.02 -0.33
CA ALA A 64 3.01 -6.16 -0.93
C ALA A 64 3.15 -7.44 -1.74
N LYS A 65 3.73 -7.28 -2.93
CA LYS A 65 4.25 -8.39 -3.74
C LYS A 65 5.76 -8.41 -3.64
N PHE A 66 6.31 -9.60 -3.41
CA PHE A 66 7.75 -9.79 -3.31
C PHE A 66 8.15 -11.22 -3.68
N LEU A 67 9.40 -11.41 -4.07
CA LEU A 67 9.97 -12.73 -4.34
C LEU A 67 10.78 -13.18 -3.13
N ARG A 68 10.55 -14.42 -2.65
CA ARG A 68 11.33 -15.00 -1.56
C ARG A 68 11.78 -16.40 -1.92
N SER A 69 13.09 -16.61 -2.05
CA SER A 69 13.65 -17.93 -2.41
C SER A 69 13.03 -18.54 -3.69
N GLY A 70 12.72 -17.69 -4.68
CA GLY A 70 12.09 -18.09 -5.94
C GLY A 70 10.56 -18.27 -5.90
N GLU A 71 9.93 -18.11 -4.74
CA GLU A 71 8.47 -18.15 -4.58
C GLU A 71 7.89 -16.74 -4.63
N LYS A 72 6.91 -16.52 -5.52
CA LYS A 72 6.19 -15.23 -5.62
C LYS A 72 5.17 -15.13 -4.49
N ARG A 73 5.33 -14.16 -3.61
CA ARG A 73 4.44 -13.96 -2.46
C ARG A 73 3.65 -12.67 -2.61
N LEU A 74 2.40 -12.72 -2.14
CA LEU A 74 1.54 -11.57 -1.95
C LEU A 74 1.04 -11.57 -0.51
N THR A 75 1.29 -10.50 0.22
CA THR A 75 0.74 -10.32 1.57
C THR A 75 -0.13 -9.08 1.60
N ALA A 76 -1.34 -9.20 2.11
CA ALA A 76 -2.27 -8.10 2.30
C ALA A 76 -2.77 -8.05 3.75
N ILE A 77 -2.96 -6.84 4.27
CA ILE A 77 -3.64 -6.59 5.53
C ILE A 77 -4.86 -5.74 5.22
N ILE A 78 -6.03 -6.26 5.59
CA ILE A 78 -7.33 -5.72 5.23
C ILE A 78 -8.09 -5.39 6.51
N ARG A 79 -8.73 -4.22 6.53
CA ARG A 79 -9.75 -3.89 7.53
C ARG A 79 -11.12 -4.16 6.94
N ALA A 80 -12.00 -4.79 7.69
CA ALA A 80 -13.38 -5.05 7.27
C ALA A 80 -14.33 -4.89 8.45
N ASN A 81 -15.60 -4.62 8.16
CA ASN A 81 -16.66 -4.54 9.15
C ASN A 81 -17.32 -5.91 9.39
N ASP A 82 -16.51 -6.92 9.71
CA ASP A 82 -16.93 -8.31 9.93
C ASP A 82 -16.67 -8.72 11.39
N GLU A 83 -17.59 -8.37 12.29
CA GLU A 83 -17.45 -8.62 13.72
C GLU A 83 -17.53 -10.11 14.06
N LYS A 84 -18.46 -10.81 13.43
CA LYS A 84 -18.67 -12.25 13.65
C LYS A 84 -17.51 -13.09 13.06
N PRO A 85 -16.98 -14.08 13.81
CA PRO A 85 -15.81 -14.84 13.37
C PRO A 85 -15.96 -15.58 12.04
N ASP A 86 -17.12 -16.18 11.79
CA ASP A 86 -17.47 -16.90 10.56
C ASP A 86 -17.52 -15.97 9.34
N HIS A 87 -18.21 -14.83 9.45
CA HIS A 87 -18.24 -13.83 8.38
C HIS A 87 -16.84 -13.30 8.05
N ARG A 88 -16.02 -13.02 9.07
CA ARG A 88 -14.64 -12.55 8.87
C ARG A 88 -13.75 -13.58 8.19
N VAL A 89 -13.95 -14.87 8.51
CA VAL A 89 -13.27 -15.97 7.82
C VAL A 89 -13.70 -16.03 6.37
N GLU A 90 -15.01 -15.98 6.08
CA GLU A 90 -15.53 -15.98 4.72
C GLU A 90 -14.92 -14.84 3.89
N THR A 91 -14.95 -13.61 4.40
CA THR A 91 -14.37 -12.44 3.74
C THR A 91 -12.87 -12.64 3.48
N GLY A 92 -12.09 -13.07 4.48
CA GLY A 92 -10.65 -13.29 4.32
C GLY A 92 -10.31 -14.33 3.26
N VAL A 93 -11.06 -15.44 3.21
CA VAL A 93 -10.89 -16.52 2.24
C VAL A 93 -11.26 -16.05 0.82
N ARG A 94 -12.35 -15.29 0.68
CA ARG A 94 -12.76 -14.68 -0.59
C ARG A 94 -11.72 -13.71 -1.13
N ILE A 95 -11.18 -12.84 -0.28
CA ILE A 95 -10.10 -11.91 -0.66
C ILE A 95 -8.85 -12.68 -1.08
N ALA A 96 -8.43 -13.69 -0.32
CA ALA A 96 -7.25 -14.48 -0.65
C ALA A 96 -7.37 -15.17 -2.02
N ARG A 97 -8.55 -15.73 -2.31
CA ARG A 97 -8.86 -16.33 -3.61
C ARG A 97 -8.81 -15.29 -4.73
N PHE A 98 -9.51 -14.15 -4.57
CA PHE A 98 -9.51 -13.07 -5.54
C PHE A 98 -8.10 -12.55 -5.84
N LEU A 99 -7.28 -12.33 -4.81
CA LEU A 99 -5.89 -11.87 -4.97
C LEU A 99 -5.04 -12.90 -5.69
N SER A 100 -5.26 -14.19 -5.43
CA SER A 100 -4.58 -15.28 -6.14
C SER A 100 -4.97 -15.33 -7.62
N GLU A 101 -6.27 -15.28 -7.92
CA GLU A 101 -6.80 -15.32 -9.28
C GLU A 101 -6.38 -14.09 -10.10
N THR A 102 -6.27 -12.93 -9.45
CA THR A 102 -5.89 -11.67 -10.12
C THR A 102 -4.38 -11.55 -10.36
N ASN A 103 -3.55 -12.03 -9.42
CA ASN A 103 -2.11 -11.73 -9.42
C ASN A 103 -1.22 -12.96 -9.69
N HIS A 104 -1.78 -14.16 -9.64
CA HIS A 104 -1.09 -15.43 -9.81
C HIS A 104 0.22 -15.58 -8.99
N PRO A 105 0.24 -15.25 -7.69
CA PRO A 105 1.36 -15.56 -6.82
C PRO A 105 1.40 -17.07 -6.50
N ASP A 106 2.52 -17.52 -5.97
CA ASP A 106 2.67 -18.89 -5.48
C ASP A 106 2.10 -19.05 -4.06
N LEU A 107 2.05 -17.94 -3.30
CA LEU A 107 1.51 -17.85 -1.95
C LEU A 107 0.82 -16.51 -1.72
N VAL A 108 -0.41 -16.54 -1.21
CA VAL A 108 -1.15 -15.38 -0.70
C VAL A 108 -1.25 -15.48 0.81
N THR A 109 -1.07 -14.36 1.52
CA THR A 109 -1.38 -14.22 2.93
C THR A 109 -2.27 -13.01 3.13
N VAL A 110 -3.46 -13.21 3.68
CA VAL A 110 -4.41 -12.15 4.03
C VAL A 110 -4.58 -12.13 5.53
N GLN A 111 -4.37 -10.96 6.14
CA GLN A 111 -4.64 -10.73 7.55
C GLN A 111 -5.82 -9.76 7.67
N MET A 112 -6.84 -10.16 8.42
CA MET A 112 -8.05 -9.39 8.65
C MET A 112 -7.98 -8.69 10.00
N ALA A 113 -8.05 -7.37 9.97
CA ALA A 113 -8.24 -6.50 11.12
C ALA A 113 -9.68 -5.97 11.14
N ASP A 114 -10.12 -5.51 12.31
CA ASP A 114 -11.40 -4.83 12.44
C ASP A 114 -11.37 -3.41 11.84
N MET A 115 -12.53 -2.91 11.41
CA MET A 115 -12.68 -1.55 10.88
C MET A 115 -12.42 -0.45 11.91
N HIS A 116 -12.43 -0.73 13.22
CA HIS A 116 -11.99 0.20 14.27
C HIS A 116 -10.50 0.06 14.63
N GLY A 117 -9.81 -0.96 14.06
CA GLY A 117 -8.38 -1.19 14.27
C GLY A 117 -7.48 -0.15 13.59
N PRO A 118 -6.15 -0.31 13.66
CA PRO A 118 -5.21 0.67 13.12
C PRO A 118 -5.27 0.84 11.61
N GLU A 119 -5.03 2.06 11.14
CA GLU A 119 -5.06 2.39 9.71
C GLU A 119 -3.71 2.23 9.01
N SER A 120 -2.64 2.02 9.78
CA SER A 120 -1.28 1.91 9.27
C SER A 120 -0.61 0.60 9.67
N ARG A 121 0.24 0.06 8.79
CA ARG A 121 1.01 -1.17 9.06
C ARG A 121 1.88 -1.06 10.32
N ALA A 122 2.41 0.13 10.61
CA ALA A 122 3.31 0.33 11.75
C ALA A 122 2.61 0.18 13.12
N GLU A 123 1.31 0.45 13.14
CA GLU A 123 0.45 0.38 14.32
C GLU A 123 -0.18 -0.99 14.52
N LEU A 124 -0.23 -1.84 13.49
CA LEU A 124 -0.71 -3.20 13.61
C LEU A 124 0.20 -4.02 14.55
N ARG A 125 -0.36 -4.42 15.69
CA ARG A 125 0.32 -5.20 16.73
C ARG A 125 -0.58 -6.31 17.25
N GLY A 126 0.04 -7.43 17.63
CA GLY A 126 -0.54 -8.46 18.49
C GLY A 126 -2.01 -8.80 18.21
N PRO A 127 -2.95 -8.50 19.13
CA PRO A 127 -4.34 -8.96 19.07
C PRO A 127 -5.24 -8.20 18.08
N MET A 128 -4.70 -7.34 17.21
CA MET A 128 -5.51 -6.58 16.22
C MET A 128 -5.86 -7.39 14.96
N ILE A 129 -5.25 -8.56 14.78
CA ILE A 129 -5.55 -9.47 13.67
C ILE A 129 -6.50 -10.56 14.16
N GLY A 130 -7.72 -10.53 13.64
CA GLY A 130 -8.78 -11.49 13.99
C GLY A 130 -8.76 -12.75 13.15
N THR A 131 -8.28 -12.67 11.91
CA THR A 131 -8.17 -13.82 11.00
C THR A 131 -6.90 -13.72 10.16
N GLU A 132 -6.22 -14.84 9.96
CA GLU A 132 -5.09 -15.01 9.04
C GLU A 132 -5.41 -16.15 8.08
N VAL A 133 -5.37 -15.85 6.79
CA VAL A 133 -5.60 -16.79 5.69
C VAL A 133 -4.32 -16.91 4.90
N VAL A 134 -3.78 -18.12 4.80
CA VAL A 134 -2.69 -18.47 3.90
C VAL A 134 -3.26 -19.35 2.81
N TYR A 135 -3.04 -18.96 1.55
CA TYR A 135 -3.51 -19.69 0.39
C TYR A 135 -2.35 -19.98 -0.56
N ALA A 136 -2.09 -21.26 -0.79
CA ALA A 136 -1.11 -21.76 -1.75
C ALA A 136 -1.83 -22.58 -2.84
N PRO A 137 -2.20 -21.97 -3.99
CA PRO A 137 -2.93 -22.67 -5.06
C PRO A 137 -2.23 -23.95 -5.54
N ASN A 138 -0.89 -23.97 -5.45
CA ASN A 138 -0.09 -25.15 -5.67
C ASN A 138 0.92 -25.31 -4.52
N PRO A 139 0.64 -26.15 -3.51
CA PRO A 139 1.51 -26.32 -2.35
C PRO A 139 2.92 -26.80 -2.70
N ASN A 140 3.10 -27.51 -3.83
CA ASN A 140 4.44 -27.95 -4.27
C ASN A 140 5.32 -26.80 -4.76
N ARG A 141 4.73 -25.64 -5.06
CA ARG A 141 5.46 -24.41 -5.41
C ARG A 141 5.64 -23.49 -4.19
N SER A 142 4.95 -23.79 -3.10
CA SER A 142 5.08 -23.07 -1.83
C SER A 142 6.27 -23.57 -1.04
N ARG A 143 6.96 -22.65 -0.37
CA ARG A 143 7.99 -22.99 0.66
C ARG A 143 7.51 -22.63 2.07
N ALA A 144 6.34 -22.02 2.20
CA ALA A 144 5.78 -21.63 3.48
C ALA A 144 4.88 -22.71 4.11
N THR A 145 4.19 -23.48 3.27
CA THR A 145 3.19 -24.47 3.68
C THR A 145 3.12 -25.62 2.69
N SER A 146 2.72 -26.80 3.17
CA SER A 146 2.35 -27.97 2.37
C SER A 146 0.84 -28.09 2.14
N HIS A 147 0.03 -27.20 2.71
CA HIS A 147 -1.42 -27.18 2.58
C HIS A 147 -1.86 -26.20 1.49
N VAL A 148 -3.03 -26.45 0.88
CA VAL A 148 -3.64 -25.50 -0.04
C VAL A 148 -4.16 -24.30 0.74
N TRP A 149 -4.83 -24.56 1.86
CA TRP A 149 -5.35 -23.54 2.75
C TRP A 149 -4.81 -23.72 4.17
N GLU A 150 -4.41 -22.62 4.80
CA GLU A 150 -4.28 -22.56 6.25
C GLU A 150 -5.06 -21.34 6.74
N VAL A 151 -6.17 -21.58 7.43
CA VAL A 151 -7.03 -20.51 7.93
C VAL A 151 -7.07 -20.57 9.44
N ARG A 152 -6.66 -19.48 10.07
CA ARG A 152 -6.59 -19.34 11.53
C ARG A 152 -7.36 -18.10 11.94
N TYR A 153 -8.18 -18.20 12.98
CA TYR A 153 -8.96 -17.06 13.43
C TYR A 153 -9.13 -17.04 14.95
N ILE A 154 -9.45 -15.87 15.48
CA ILE A 154 -9.87 -15.67 16.87
C ILE A 154 -11.38 -15.80 16.91
N ASP A 155 -11.87 -16.73 17.72
CA ASP A 155 -13.29 -16.97 17.95
C ASP A 155 -13.85 -16.01 19.00
N ALA A 156 -13.84 -14.73 18.64
CA ALA A 156 -14.42 -13.63 19.41
C ALA A 156 -14.76 -12.48 18.48
N GLU A 157 -15.71 -11.66 18.90
CA GLU A 157 -15.96 -10.34 18.33
C GLU A 157 -14.84 -9.36 18.74
N PRO A 158 -14.56 -8.35 17.91
CA PRO A 158 -13.60 -7.31 18.25
C PRO A 158 -14.14 -6.41 19.37
N THR A 159 -13.24 -5.83 20.16
CA THR A 159 -13.58 -4.70 21.05
C THR A 159 -13.85 -3.44 20.24
N GLU A 160 -14.37 -2.38 20.87
CA GLU A 160 -14.53 -1.04 20.25
C GLU A 160 -13.24 -0.45 19.65
N LEU A 161 -12.06 -0.92 20.06
CA LEU A 161 -10.75 -0.51 19.53
C LEU A 161 -10.17 -1.49 18.48
N GLY A 162 -10.96 -2.47 18.03
CA GLY A 162 -10.58 -3.44 17.01
C GLY A 162 -9.63 -4.56 17.48
N TYR A 163 -9.54 -4.81 18.79
CA TYR A 163 -8.77 -5.93 19.35
C TYR A 163 -9.61 -7.21 19.45
N TYR A 164 -8.98 -8.36 19.25
CA TYR A 164 -9.58 -9.67 19.38
C TYR A 164 -8.99 -10.41 20.58
N PHE A 165 -9.85 -10.81 21.52
CA PHE A 165 -9.48 -11.57 22.72
C PHE A 165 -10.33 -12.83 22.82
N GLY A 166 -9.79 -13.95 22.34
CA GLY A 166 -10.51 -15.22 22.32
C GLY A 166 -9.61 -16.41 21.97
N PRO A 167 -10.17 -17.62 21.96
CA PRO A 167 -9.43 -18.80 21.57
C PRO A 167 -9.07 -18.74 20.08
N ARG A 168 -7.86 -19.20 19.74
CA ARG A 168 -7.44 -19.40 18.36
C ARG A 168 -8.00 -20.71 17.85
N LYS A 169 -8.69 -20.66 16.71
CA LYS A 169 -9.16 -21.81 15.96
C LYS A 169 -8.39 -21.91 14.64
N THR A 170 -8.38 -23.11 14.07
CA THR A 170 -7.79 -23.40 12.77
C THR A 170 -8.78 -24.26 12.01
N LEU A 171 -9.08 -23.88 10.78
CA LEU A 171 -9.94 -24.67 9.92
C LEU A 171 -9.13 -25.74 9.18
N THR A 172 -9.76 -26.87 8.95
CA THR A 172 -9.30 -27.90 8.03
C THR A 172 -9.54 -27.49 6.58
N ASP A 173 -8.82 -28.09 5.64
CA ASP A 173 -9.01 -27.83 4.20
C ASP A 173 -10.49 -28.01 3.77
N ALA A 174 -11.17 -29.04 4.30
CA ALA A 174 -12.57 -29.34 3.99
C ALA A 174 -13.54 -28.24 4.48
N GLU A 175 -13.32 -27.70 5.68
CA GLU A 175 -14.13 -26.59 6.21
C GLU A 175 -13.93 -25.31 5.39
N VAL A 176 -12.72 -25.04 4.91
CA VAL A 176 -12.45 -23.89 4.03
C VAL A 176 -13.14 -24.05 2.68
N GLU A 177 -13.16 -25.26 2.13
CA GLU A 177 -13.90 -25.56 0.89
C GLU A 177 -15.41 -25.32 1.06
N GLU A 178 -15.99 -25.70 2.21
CA GLU A 178 -17.40 -25.43 2.52
C GLU A 178 -17.70 -23.92 2.54
N VAL A 179 -16.84 -23.12 3.20
CA VAL A 179 -16.94 -21.65 3.22
C VAL A 179 -16.91 -21.09 1.79
N LEU A 180 -15.99 -21.58 0.94
CA LEU A 180 -15.88 -21.14 -0.45
C LEU A 180 -17.09 -21.51 -1.32
N HIS A 181 -17.72 -22.65 -1.06
CA HIS A 181 -18.91 -23.09 -1.79
C HIS A 181 -20.14 -22.24 -1.48
N ALA A 182 -20.24 -21.74 -0.25
CA ALA A 182 -21.31 -20.84 0.17
C ALA A 182 -21.06 -19.38 -0.24
N ALA A 183 -19.79 -19.00 -0.47
CA ALA A 183 -19.38 -17.64 -0.75
C ALA A 183 -19.83 -17.11 -2.13
N ALA A 184 -20.39 -15.90 -2.14
CA ALA A 184 -20.65 -15.16 -3.37
C ALA A 184 -19.35 -14.67 -4.04
N PRO A 185 -19.37 -14.32 -5.35
CA PRO A 185 -18.23 -13.70 -6.02
C PRO A 185 -17.74 -12.43 -5.29
N PHE A 186 -16.43 -12.19 -5.27
CA PHE A 186 -15.82 -11.04 -4.58
C PHE A 186 -15.08 -10.14 -5.59
N ASN A 187 -15.22 -8.82 -5.44
CA ASN A 187 -14.77 -7.83 -6.45
C ASN A 187 -13.57 -6.97 -6.01
N GLY A 188 -12.92 -7.28 -4.88
CA GLY A 188 -11.80 -6.49 -4.33
C GLY A 188 -12.18 -5.59 -3.15
N CYS A 189 -11.18 -5.01 -2.51
CA CYS A 189 -11.35 -4.02 -1.43
C CYS A 189 -11.03 -2.61 -1.91
N ASP A 190 -11.53 -1.61 -1.18
CA ASP A 190 -11.15 -0.22 -1.43
C ASP A 190 -9.65 -0.05 -1.21
N GLY A 191 -8.96 0.55 -2.19
CA GLY A 191 -7.53 0.84 -2.07
C GLY A 191 -6.60 -0.33 -2.36
N ASP A 192 -6.97 -1.28 -3.23
CA ASP A 192 -6.10 -2.34 -3.77
C ASP A 192 -4.94 -1.78 -4.64
N LEU A 193 -4.12 -0.90 -4.05
CA LEU A 193 -2.85 -0.45 -4.55
C LEU A 193 -1.80 -1.41 -3.99
N VAL A 194 -1.37 -2.36 -4.83
CA VAL A 194 -0.32 -3.30 -4.43
C VAL A 194 1.03 -2.62 -4.56
N GLU A 195 1.70 -2.36 -3.45
CA GLU A 195 3.06 -1.85 -3.45
C GLU A 195 4.03 -2.98 -3.86
N THR A 196 4.85 -2.75 -4.88
CA THR A 196 5.93 -3.69 -5.22
C THR A 196 7.12 -3.38 -4.32
N ALA A 197 7.32 -4.18 -3.28
CA ALA A 197 8.54 -4.11 -2.48
C ALA A 197 9.68 -4.75 -3.30
N SER A 198 10.48 -3.91 -3.96
CA SER A 198 11.73 -4.35 -4.60
C SER A 198 12.68 -4.88 -3.53
N ALA A 199 13.04 -6.15 -3.64
CA ALA A 199 14.03 -6.81 -2.81
C ALA A 199 15.42 -6.71 -3.47
N GLU A 200 16.18 -5.69 -3.12
CA GLU A 200 17.65 -5.67 -3.18
C GLU A 200 18.11 -5.05 -1.84
N GLY A 201 18.80 -5.75 -0.95
CA GLY A 201 20.04 -6.46 -1.22
C GLY A 201 21.19 -5.47 -0.98
N GLY A 202 21.73 -5.46 0.23
CA GLY A 202 22.80 -4.54 0.61
C GLY A 202 24.07 -4.72 -0.23
N ASN A 203 24.66 -3.59 -0.60
CA ASN A 203 26.10 -3.37 -0.66
C ASN A 203 26.31 -1.86 -0.57
N GLY A 204 27.20 -1.45 0.33
CA GLY A 204 27.49 -0.05 0.57
C GLY A 204 28.18 0.59 -0.63
N GLU A 205 27.97 1.90 -0.77
CA GLU A 205 29.05 2.84 -0.99
C GLU A 205 28.52 4.21 -0.53
N LEU A 206 29.06 4.69 0.58
CA LEU A 206 28.97 6.09 0.98
C LEU A 206 30.12 6.82 0.30
N SER A 207 29.81 7.95 -0.34
CA SER A 207 30.71 9.01 -0.84
C SER A 207 31.19 8.86 -2.29
N GLY A 208 31.15 9.88 -3.14
CA GLY A 208 30.77 11.26 -2.89
C GLY A 208 30.87 12.15 -4.13
N HIS A 209 30.35 13.36 -4.00
CA HIS A 209 30.79 14.52 -4.78
C HIS A 209 30.75 15.73 -3.86
N GLY A 210 31.94 16.21 -3.52
CA GLY A 210 32.19 17.42 -2.74
C GLY A 210 33.60 17.89 -3.06
N GLU A 211 33.72 18.62 -4.17
CA GLU A 211 34.89 19.43 -4.48
C GLU A 211 34.89 20.65 -3.55
N GLU A 212 35.89 20.79 -2.67
CA GLU A 212 36.68 22.02 -2.54
C GLU A 212 37.93 21.82 -1.62
N LYS A 213 39.09 22.07 -2.23
CA LYS A 213 40.42 22.49 -1.70
C LYS A 213 40.80 22.21 -0.23
N ALA A 214 41.95 21.52 -0.09
CA ALA A 214 43.15 22.10 0.53
C ALA A 214 44.41 21.34 0.08
N ALA A 215 45.38 22.07 -0.45
CA ALA A 215 46.69 21.59 -0.83
C ALA A 215 47.65 21.63 0.38
N ALA A 216 48.41 20.56 0.61
CA ALA A 216 49.72 20.56 1.24
C ALA A 216 50.34 19.15 1.13
N GLY A 217 51.57 19.04 0.63
CA GLY A 217 52.33 17.79 0.66
C GLY A 217 53.24 17.58 -0.55
N GLU A 218 54.34 18.33 -0.58
CA GLU A 218 55.47 18.19 -1.50
C GLU A 218 56.09 16.79 -1.57
N GLY A 219 56.63 16.47 -2.76
CA GLY A 219 57.96 15.84 -2.85
C GLY A 219 58.09 14.68 -3.85
N HIS A 220 58.60 14.96 -5.06
CA HIS A 220 59.84 14.35 -5.58
C HIS A 220 60.19 14.82 -7.01
N GLY A 221 61.49 15.08 -7.23
CA GLY A 221 62.11 15.44 -8.52
C GLY A 221 63.13 16.58 -8.33
N GLU A 222 64.32 16.33 -7.79
CA GLU A 222 65.52 15.89 -8.52
C GLU A 222 66.16 17.00 -9.38
N SER A 223 67.35 17.49 -8.98
CA SER A 223 68.44 17.80 -9.93
C SER A 223 69.80 17.99 -9.22
N SER A 224 70.78 17.21 -9.65
CA SER A 224 72.16 17.61 -9.98
C SER A 224 72.97 18.51 -9.03
N GLY A 225 74.10 17.95 -8.57
CA GLY A 225 75.39 18.33 -9.18
C GLY A 225 76.23 19.40 -8.46
N HIS A 226 77.40 18.94 -8.01
CA HIS A 226 78.59 19.65 -7.47
C HIS A 226 78.60 19.97 -5.97
#